data_AF-A0A507FQ44-F1
#
_entry.id   AF-A0A507FQ44-F1
#
_cell.length_a   1.000
_cell.length_b   1.000
_cell.length_c   1.000
_cell.angle_alpha   90.00
_cell.angle_beta   90.00
_cell.angle_gamma   90.00
#
_symmetry.space_group_name_H-M   'P 1'
#
loop_
_entity.id
_entity.type
_entity.pdbx_description
1 polymer ?
#
loop_
_entity_poly.entity_id
_entity_poly.type
_entity_poly.pdbx_seq_one_letter_code
_entity_poly.pdbx_strand_id
1 'polypeptide(L)'
;MIRSLLLSTSARTTRSFYTWNIPTDTARVTLDDGSILIRRTKEALPTHVEVDPVLALPPRLRSFPKRTPLSPEQVAECIKLRTEDPDTWTVNALCKRYNTYPGRVLELTSRSMKNSDRKQMLAAQEQKRFDALPISKKVTIVDRIRRKALW
;
A
#
# COMPACT_ATOMS: atom_id res chain seq x y z
N MET A 1 -39.82 5.68 -73.39
CA MET A 1 -38.71 5.58 -72.42
C MET A 1 -39.28 5.17 -71.07
N ILE A 2 -39.14 3.91 -70.66
CA ILE A 2 -39.60 3.40 -69.35
C ILE A 2 -38.39 2.71 -68.70
N ARG A 3 -37.83 3.32 -67.65
CA ARG A 3 -36.75 2.72 -66.84
C ARG A 3 -37.39 2.00 -65.67
N SER A 4 -37.24 0.68 -65.61
CA SER A 4 -37.64 -0.13 -64.46
C SER A 4 -36.63 0.06 -63.32
N LEU A 5 -37.15 0.28 -62.12
CA LEU A 5 -36.37 0.34 -60.88
C LEU A 5 -36.46 -1.03 -60.21
N LEU A 6 -35.38 -1.81 -60.29
CA LEU A 6 -35.23 -3.01 -59.47
C LEU A 6 -34.78 -2.58 -58.07
N LEU A 7 -35.69 -2.68 -57.10
CA LEU A 7 -35.37 -2.53 -55.68
C LEU A 7 -34.55 -3.75 -55.22
N SER A 8 -33.24 -3.55 -55.09
CA SER A 8 -32.36 -4.47 -54.39
C SER A 8 -32.70 -4.44 -52.89
N THR A 9 -33.42 -5.47 -52.42
CA THR A 9 -33.63 -5.71 -50.99
C THR A 9 -32.31 -6.12 -50.34
N SER A 10 -31.63 -5.13 -49.75
CA SER A 10 -30.43 -5.35 -48.93
C SER A 10 -30.82 -6.15 -47.68
N ALA A 11 -30.43 -7.41 -47.63
CA ALA A 11 -30.55 -8.25 -46.46
C ALA A 11 -29.70 -7.61 -45.34
N ARG A 12 -30.37 -7.02 -44.34
CA ARG A 12 -29.71 -6.43 -43.17
C ARG A 12 -28.96 -7.53 -42.42
N THR A 13 -27.65 -7.58 -42.59
CA THR A 13 -26.78 -8.43 -41.77
C THR A 13 -26.81 -7.89 -40.35
N THR A 14 -27.54 -8.57 -39.48
CA THR A 14 -27.64 -8.24 -38.06
C THR A 14 -26.26 -8.38 -37.44
N ARG A 15 -25.60 -7.26 -37.17
CA ARG A 15 -24.27 -7.20 -36.57
C ARG A 15 -24.38 -7.71 -35.13
N SER A 16 -24.01 -8.96 -34.87
CA SER A 16 -24.03 -9.53 -33.52
C SER A 16 -22.93 -8.88 -32.67
N PHE A 17 -23.30 -8.10 -31.67
CA PHE A 17 -22.41 -7.28 -30.83
C PHE A 17 -21.66 -8.04 -29.72
N TYR A 18 -21.77 -9.37 -29.63
CA TYR A 18 -21.21 -10.13 -28.50
C TYR A 18 -20.28 -11.26 -28.97
N THR A 19 -19.05 -10.92 -29.32
CA THR A 19 -18.03 -11.93 -29.68
C THR A 19 -16.74 -11.85 -28.90
N TRP A 20 -16.55 -10.88 -27.99
CA TRP A 20 -15.18 -10.57 -27.60
C TRP A 20 -14.51 -11.55 -26.62
N ASN A 21 -15.19 -12.50 -25.97
CA ASN A 21 -14.53 -13.54 -25.16
C ASN A 21 -15.48 -14.67 -24.77
N ILE A 22 -15.97 -15.41 -25.77
CA ILE A 22 -16.80 -16.60 -25.52
C ILE A 22 -16.02 -17.80 -26.06
N PRO A 23 -15.64 -18.78 -25.21
CA PRO A 23 -14.97 -20.00 -25.67
C PRO A 23 -15.79 -20.67 -26.77
N THR A 24 -15.11 -21.24 -27.77
CA THR A 24 -15.73 -21.94 -28.90
C THR A 24 -16.69 -23.05 -28.47
N ASP A 25 -16.44 -23.62 -27.30
CA ASP A 25 -17.09 -24.83 -26.80
C ASP A 25 -18.37 -24.52 -26.00
N THR A 26 -18.76 -23.25 -25.90
CA THR A 26 -20.00 -22.87 -25.22
C THR A 26 -21.23 -23.30 -26.01
N ALA A 27 -22.16 -23.98 -25.34
CA ALA A 27 -23.40 -24.44 -25.96
C ALA A 27 -24.23 -23.26 -26.50
N ARG A 28 -24.57 -23.32 -27.79
CA ARG A 28 -25.39 -22.34 -28.51
C ARG A 28 -26.72 -22.98 -28.89
N VAL A 29 -27.82 -22.28 -28.64
CA VAL A 29 -29.17 -22.70 -29.03
C VAL A 29 -29.74 -21.63 -29.95
N THR A 30 -30.06 -21.99 -31.19
CA THR A 30 -30.80 -21.14 -32.12
C THR A 30 -32.29 -21.20 -31.82
N LEU A 31 -32.93 -20.05 -31.68
CA LEU A 31 -34.37 -19.91 -31.46
C LEU A 31 -35.11 -19.73 -32.80
N ASP A 32 -36.44 -19.86 -32.77
CA ASP A 32 -37.30 -19.82 -33.96
C ASP A 32 -37.24 -18.48 -34.73
N ASP A 33 -36.84 -17.40 -34.06
CA ASP A 33 -36.65 -16.06 -34.63
C ASP A 33 -35.26 -15.86 -35.29
N GLY A 34 -34.41 -16.89 -35.28
CA GLY A 34 -33.04 -16.86 -35.78
C GLY A 34 -32.02 -16.25 -34.82
N SER A 35 -32.42 -15.91 -33.59
CA SER A 35 -31.50 -15.44 -32.55
C SER A 35 -30.71 -16.60 -31.93
N ILE A 36 -29.48 -16.32 -31.47
CA ILE A 36 -28.58 -17.32 -30.87
C ILE A 36 -28.46 -17.06 -29.36
N LEU A 37 -28.99 -17.98 -28.55
CA LEU A 37 -28.84 -17.97 -27.10
C LEU A 37 -27.55 -18.72 -26.70
N ILE A 38 -26.64 -18.03 -26.03
CA ILE A 38 -25.40 -18.62 -25.49
C ILE A 38 -25.66 -19.02 -24.03
N ARG A 39 -25.72 -20.32 -23.74
CA ARG A 39 -25.94 -20.81 -22.38
C ARG A 39 -24.61 -20.79 -21.62
N ARG A 40 -24.41 -19.74 -20.81
CA ARG A 40 -23.30 -19.69 -19.85
C ARG A 40 -23.67 -20.56 -18.65
N THR A 41 -23.33 -21.84 -18.69
CA THR A 41 -23.28 -22.64 -17.46
C THR A 41 -22.27 -21.95 -16.55
N LYS A 42 -22.74 -21.33 -15.45
CA LYS A 42 -21.85 -21.05 -14.33
C LYS A 42 -21.41 -22.42 -13.85
N GLU A 43 -20.25 -22.90 -14.31
CA GLU A 43 -19.57 -23.98 -13.60
C GLU A 43 -19.54 -23.54 -12.15
N ALA A 44 -20.26 -24.28 -11.30
CA ALA A 44 -20.29 -24.01 -9.88
C ALA A 44 -18.85 -24.20 -9.43
N LEU A 45 -18.14 -23.10 -9.23
CA LEU A 45 -16.78 -23.13 -8.71
C LEU A 45 -16.81 -23.99 -7.44
N PRO A 46 -15.88 -24.95 -7.30
CA PRO A 46 -15.86 -25.84 -6.14
C PRO A 46 -15.93 -25.00 -4.87
N THR A 47 -17.04 -25.13 -4.15
CA THR A 47 -17.43 -24.22 -3.06
C THR A 47 -16.60 -24.44 -1.79
N HIS A 48 -15.77 -25.49 -1.78
CA HIS A 48 -14.86 -25.82 -0.69
C HIS A 48 -13.51 -26.23 -1.25
N VAL A 49 -12.65 -25.25 -1.53
CA VAL A 49 -11.21 -25.47 -1.39
C VAL A 49 -10.91 -25.01 0.02
N GLU A 50 -10.55 -25.94 0.91
CA GLU A 50 -9.99 -25.63 2.23
C GLU A 50 -8.62 -24.99 2.02
N VAL A 51 -8.62 -23.73 1.61
CA VAL A 51 -7.41 -22.90 1.58
C VAL A 51 -7.19 -22.50 3.03
N ASP A 52 -6.05 -22.87 3.61
CA ASP A 52 -5.62 -22.36 4.90
C ASP A 52 -5.89 -20.84 4.93
N PRO A 53 -6.68 -20.31 5.88
CA PRO A 53 -7.11 -18.90 5.85
C PRO A 53 -5.93 -17.91 5.91
N VAL A 54 -4.73 -18.40 6.25
CA VAL A 54 -3.46 -17.66 6.22
C VAL A 54 -2.93 -17.48 4.79
N LEU A 55 -3.18 -18.41 3.86
CA LEU A 55 -2.81 -18.33 2.45
C LEU A 55 -3.76 -17.45 1.62
N ALA A 56 -4.95 -17.13 2.15
CA ALA A 56 -5.94 -16.29 1.47
C ALA A 56 -5.66 -14.78 1.61
N LEU A 57 -4.78 -14.37 2.53
CA LEU A 57 -4.41 -12.96 2.70
C LEU A 57 -3.22 -12.59 1.81
N PRO A 58 -3.20 -11.37 1.23
CA PRO A 58 -2.03 -10.90 0.51
C PRO A 58 -0.82 -10.88 1.46
N PRO A 59 0.40 -11.13 0.93
CA PRO A 59 1.60 -11.14 1.76
C PRO A 59 1.78 -9.79 2.46
N ARG A 60 2.29 -9.82 3.69
CA ARG A 60 2.57 -8.60 4.45
C ARG A 60 3.53 -7.71 3.66
N LEU A 61 3.20 -6.43 3.53
CA LEU A 61 4.02 -5.44 2.83
C LEU A 61 5.43 -5.30 3.41
N ARG A 62 5.63 -5.64 4.69
CA ARG A 62 6.92 -5.52 5.38
C ARG A 62 7.16 -6.74 6.26
N SER A 63 8.35 -7.33 6.14
CA SER A 63 8.88 -8.33 7.07
C SER A 63 9.71 -7.64 8.16
N PHE A 64 9.52 -8.03 9.41
CA PHE A 64 10.33 -7.55 10.53
C PHE A 64 11.25 -8.69 11.00
N PRO A 65 12.58 -8.50 11.01
CA PRO A 65 13.49 -9.52 11.54
C PRO A 65 13.25 -9.71 13.04
N LYS A 66 13.35 -10.96 13.51
CA LYS A 66 13.37 -11.26 14.94
C LYS A 66 14.63 -10.64 15.54
N ARG A 67 14.48 -9.92 16.65
CA ARG A 67 15.57 -9.24 17.35
C ARG A 67 15.76 -9.86 18.73
N THR A 68 17.01 -9.97 19.16
CA THR A 68 17.35 -10.45 20.50
C THR A 68 17.14 -9.35 21.54
N PRO A 69 16.68 -9.69 22.75
CA PRO A 69 16.64 -8.73 23.85
C PRO A 69 18.06 -8.30 24.22
N LEU A 70 18.23 -7.03 24.61
CA LEU A 70 19.50 -6.48 25.09
C LEU A 70 19.84 -7.04 26.46
N SER A 71 21.12 -7.35 26.69
CA SER A 71 21.62 -7.64 28.04
C SER A 71 21.61 -6.36 28.91
N PRO A 72 21.54 -6.47 30.25
CA PRO A 72 21.56 -5.30 31.12
C PRO A 72 22.84 -4.47 30.96
N GLU A 73 23.98 -5.12 30.68
CA GLU A 73 25.27 -4.47 30.41
C GLU A 73 25.21 -3.63 29.13
N GLN A 74 24.64 -4.19 28.05
CA GLN A 74 24.46 -3.47 26.79
C GLN A 74 23.52 -2.27 26.93
N VAL A 75 22.51 -2.38 27.81
CA VAL A 75 21.62 -1.26 28.11
C VAL A 75 22.40 -0.13 28.78
N ALA A 76 23.21 -0.43 29.78
CA ALA A 76 24.04 0.57 30.47
C ALA A 76 25.03 1.24 29.51
N GLU A 77 25.71 0.46 28.67
CA GLU A 77 26.63 0.97 27.65
C GLU A 77 25.91 1.86 26.61
N CYS A 78 24.74 1.42 26.14
CA CYS A 78 23.92 2.18 25.19
C CYS A 78 23.50 3.55 25.75
N ILE A 79 23.15 3.61 27.03
CA ILE A 79 22.81 4.86 27.71
C ILE A 79 24.05 5.74 27.81
N LYS A 80 25.16 5.19 28.31
CA LYS A 80 26.43 5.91 28.48
C LYS A 80 26.90 6.57 27.19
N LEU A 81 27.05 5.78 26.11
CA LEU A 81 27.54 6.27 24.82
C LEU A 81 26.68 7.41 24.26
N ARG A 82 25.36 7.35 24.45
CA ARG A 82 24.45 8.38 23.93
C ARG A 82 24.41 9.64 24.80
N THR A 83 24.64 9.49 26.10
CA THR A 83 24.77 10.64 27.02
C THR A 83 26.08 11.38 26.79
N GLU A 84 27.17 10.67 26.49
CA GLU A 84 28.48 11.25 26.16
C GLU A 84 28.46 12.00 24.83
N ASP A 85 28.22 11.29 23.70
CA ASP A 85 28.32 11.86 22.35
C ASP A 85 27.10 11.52 21.49
N PRO A 86 25.98 12.28 21.60
CA PRO A 86 24.75 11.99 20.86
C PRO A 86 24.82 12.28 19.35
N ASP A 87 25.87 12.97 18.88
CA ASP A 87 26.16 13.19 17.46
C ASP A 87 26.78 11.96 16.80
N THR A 88 27.79 11.37 17.42
CA THR A 88 28.46 10.15 16.94
C THR A 88 27.55 8.94 17.17
N TRP A 89 27.02 8.78 18.38
CA TRP A 89 26.18 7.66 18.78
C TRP A 89 24.70 7.94 18.50
N THR A 90 24.39 8.12 17.21
CA THR A 90 23.02 8.25 16.73
C THR A 90 22.18 7.00 17.04
N VAL A 91 20.85 7.16 17.06
CA VAL A 91 19.92 6.05 17.30
C VAL A 91 20.18 4.89 16.32
N ASN A 92 20.44 5.22 15.05
CA ASN A 92 20.70 4.23 14.02
C ASN A 92 22.04 3.51 14.22
N ALA A 93 23.08 4.23 14.67
CA ALA A 93 24.37 3.61 15.00
C ALA A 93 24.23 2.59 16.13
N LEU A 94 23.51 2.95 17.20
CA LEU A 94 23.24 2.05 18.32
C LEU A 94 22.35 0.87 17.93
N CYS A 95 21.33 1.09 17.07
CA CYS A 95 20.50 0.00 16.56
C CYS A 95 21.31 -1.02 15.75
N LYS A 96 22.25 -0.55 14.93
CA LYS A 96 23.16 -1.42 14.16
C LYS A 96 24.10 -2.19 15.09
N ARG A 97 24.70 -1.51 16.06
CA ARG A 97 25.67 -2.10 17.00
C ARG A 97 25.06 -3.22 17.85
N TYR A 98 23.85 -3.04 18.35
CA TYR A 98 23.21 -3.99 19.26
C TYR A 98 22.10 -4.83 18.62
N ASN A 99 21.91 -4.75 17.30
CA ASN A 99 20.83 -5.41 16.56
C ASN A 99 19.42 -5.13 17.14
N THR A 100 19.14 -3.87 17.46
CA THR A 100 17.89 -3.45 18.11
C THR A 100 17.00 -2.60 17.19
N TYR A 101 15.92 -2.04 17.73
CA TYR A 101 15.03 -1.14 17.02
C TYR A 101 15.08 0.28 17.61
N PRO A 102 14.89 1.32 16.78
CA PRO A 102 15.00 2.72 17.22
C PRO A 102 14.15 3.07 18.43
N GLY A 103 12.92 2.54 18.49
CA GLY A 103 12.02 2.75 19.63
C GLY A 103 12.61 2.28 20.96
N ARG A 104 13.34 1.16 20.98
CA ARG A 104 13.97 0.65 22.22
C ARG A 104 15.09 1.58 22.67
N VAL A 105 15.94 2.01 21.76
CA VAL A 105 17.04 2.94 22.08
C VAL A 105 16.47 4.26 22.59
N LEU A 106 15.43 4.80 21.95
CA LEU A 106 14.76 6.02 22.39
C LEU A 106 14.10 5.86 23.76
N GLU A 107 13.48 4.72 24.05
CA GLU A 107 12.90 4.43 25.36
C GLU A 107 13.97 4.46 26.45
N LEU A 108 15.08 3.74 26.25
CA LEU A 108 16.20 3.65 27.20
C LEU A 108 16.84 5.02 27.47
N THR A 109 16.94 5.84 26.44
CA THR A 109 17.70 7.11 26.48
C THR A 109 16.82 8.34 26.68
N SER A 110 15.49 8.15 26.72
CA SER A 110 14.49 9.22 26.88
C SER A 110 14.74 10.08 28.12
N ARG A 111 15.15 9.47 29.24
CA ARG A 111 15.40 10.17 30.50
C ARG A 111 16.54 11.18 30.36
N SER A 112 17.64 10.79 29.71
CA SER A 112 18.79 11.67 29.49
C SER A 112 18.49 12.81 28.53
N MET A 113 17.56 12.63 27.59
CA MET A 113 17.32 13.58 26.48
C MET A 113 16.11 14.51 26.67
N LYS A 114 15.27 14.31 27.68
CA LYS A 114 14.03 15.10 27.84
C LYS A 114 14.27 16.62 27.87
N ASN A 115 15.37 17.05 28.49
CA ASN A 115 15.74 18.46 28.67
C ASN A 115 17.14 18.79 28.11
N SER A 116 17.69 17.97 27.20
CA SER A 116 19.02 18.24 26.65
C SER A 116 19.00 19.44 25.70
N ASP A 117 20.03 20.29 25.74
CA ASP A 117 20.24 21.41 24.81
C ASP A 117 20.13 20.97 23.34
N ARG A 118 20.60 19.75 23.04
CA ARG A 118 20.48 19.13 21.72
C ARG A 118 19.04 19.03 21.22
N LYS A 119 18.09 18.69 22.10
CA LYS A 119 16.67 18.59 21.72
C LYS A 119 16.12 19.97 21.35
N GLN A 120 16.49 21.01 22.10
CA GLN A 120 16.10 22.39 21.79
C GLN A 120 16.73 22.86 20.48
N MET A 121 18.01 22.54 20.25
CA MET A 121 18.71 22.82 19.00
C MET A 121 18.01 22.15 17.80
N LEU A 122 17.68 20.86 17.91
CA LEU A 122 16.98 20.13 16.84
C LEU A 122 15.58 20.71 16.58
N ALA A 123 14.83 21.04 17.63
CA ALA A 123 13.53 21.70 17.50
C ALA A 123 13.67 23.08 16.79
N ALA A 124 14.69 23.86 17.14
CA ALA A 124 14.97 25.13 16.48
C ALA A 124 15.36 24.95 15.00
N GLN A 125 16.12 23.89 14.66
CA GLN A 125 16.44 23.56 13.27
C GLN A 125 15.20 23.14 12.48
N GLU A 126 14.32 22.32 13.06
CA GLU A 126 13.05 21.93 12.44
C GLU A 126 12.13 23.13 12.22
N GLN A 127 12.04 24.03 13.20
CA GLN A 127 11.27 25.26 13.07
C GLN A 127 11.83 26.15 11.96
N LYS A 128 13.16 26.38 11.92
CA LYS A 128 13.81 27.13 10.83
C LYS A 128 13.54 26.52 9.46
N ARG A 129 13.59 25.18 9.35
CA ARG A 129 13.26 24.47 8.10
C ARG A 129 11.81 24.69 7.71
N PHE A 130 10.88 24.61 8.67
CA PHE A 130 9.47 24.87 8.42
C PHE A 130 9.22 26.30 7.99
N ASP A 131 9.85 27.28 8.64
CA ASP A 131 9.70 28.70 8.36
C ASP A 131 10.22 29.07 6.97
N ALA A 132 11.27 28.41 6.50
CA ALA A 132 11.82 28.58 5.16
C ALA A 132 10.93 28.00 4.04
N LEU A 133 9.89 27.21 4.35
CA LEU A 133 9.00 26.65 3.34
C LEU A 133 8.05 27.72 2.76
N PRO A 134 7.65 27.59 1.47
CA PRO A 134 6.62 28.44 0.91
C PRO A 134 5.26 28.19 1.58
N ILE A 135 4.40 29.22 1.57
CA ILE A 135 3.08 29.20 2.25
C ILE A 135 2.24 27.99 1.82
N SER A 136 2.21 27.67 0.53
CA SER A 136 1.46 26.52 0.00
C SER A 136 1.87 25.18 0.63
N LYS A 137 3.17 24.99 0.89
CA LYS A 137 3.69 23.79 1.55
C LYS A 137 3.39 23.78 3.03
N LYS A 138 3.46 24.93 3.71
CA LYS A 138 3.05 25.08 5.11
C LYS A 138 1.59 24.65 5.30
N VAL A 139 0.68 25.14 4.46
CA VAL A 139 -0.75 24.75 4.48
C VAL A 139 -0.90 23.24 4.28
N THR A 140 -0.21 22.67 3.28
CA THR A 140 -0.25 21.22 3.02
C THR A 140 0.19 20.38 4.22
N ILE A 141 1.26 20.81 4.93
CA ILE A 141 1.76 20.13 6.12
C ILE A 141 0.74 20.22 7.26
N VAL A 142 0.18 21.40 7.51
CA VAL A 142 -0.86 21.60 8.55
C VAL A 142 -2.09 20.74 8.27
N ASP A 143 -2.58 20.72 7.03
CA ASP A 143 -3.75 19.90 6.67
C ASP A 143 -3.45 18.40 6.75
N ARG A 144 -2.21 17.98 6.49
CA ARG A 144 -1.79 16.60 6.74
C ARG A 144 -1.81 16.26 8.23
N ILE A 145 -1.35 17.16 9.10
CA ILE A 145 -1.40 16.97 10.55
C ILE A 145 -2.85 16.86 11.02
N ARG A 146 -3.73 17.75 10.54
CA ARG A 146 -5.18 17.72 10.84
C ARG A 146 -5.83 16.41 10.41
N ARG A 147 -5.59 15.96 9.17
CA ARG A 147 -6.12 14.67 8.68
C ARG A 147 -5.63 13.49 9.51
N LYS A 148 -4.34 13.47 9.89
CA LYS A 148 -3.78 12.42 10.74
C LYS A 148 -4.38 12.42 12.16
N ALA A 149 -4.78 13.58 12.68
CA ALA A 149 -5.44 13.67 13.99
C ALA A 149 -6.92 13.24 13.96
N LEU A 150 -7.56 13.25 12.78
CA LEU A 150 -8.95 12.84 12.57
C LEU A 150 -9.09 11.34 12.31
N TRP A 151 -8.06 10.71 11.73
CA TRP A 151 -7.97 9.26 11.54
C TRP A 151 -7.63 8.53 12.84
#